data_AF-A0A6N2EHX4-F1
#
_entry.id   AF-A0A6N2EHX4-F1
#
_cell.length_a   1.000
_cell.length_b   1.000
_cell.length_c   1.000
_cell.angle_alpha   90.00
_cell.angle_beta   90.00
_cell.angle_gamma   90.00
#
_symmetry.space_group_name_H-M   'P 1'
#
loop_
_entity.id
_entity.type
_entity.pdbx_description
1 polymer ?
#
loop_
_entity_poly.entity_id
_entity_poly.type
_entity_poly.pdbx_seq_one_letter_code
_entity_poly.pdbx_strand_id
1 'polypeptide(L)'
;MTTESPTFTTTTLSATMTLGELEASYPLYCRALRLLIGEGKSLKEVQRTVCWSRLESLHVCLPRQYRNPEHLYVLLKRQAGLQGDSSAALAGPR
;
A
#
# COMPACT_ATOMS: atom_id res chain seq x y z
N MET A 1 -10.08 5.98 -47.68
CA MET A 1 -8.75 5.66 -47.14
C MET A 1 -8.89 5.62 -45.62
N THR A 2 -8.73 4.43 -45.07
CA THR A 2 -8.92 4.06 -43.67
C THR A 2 -7.89 4.73 -42.78
N THR A 3 -8.30 5.38 -41.70
CA THR A 3 -7.46 5.57 -40.51
C THR A 3 -8.37 5.56 -39.30
N GLU A 4 -8.69 4.34 -38.89
CA GLU A 4 -9.14 4.02 -37.55
C GLU A 4 -7.97 4.33 -36.62
N SER A 5 -8.15 5.34 -35.76
CA SER A 5 -7.19 5.62 -34.69
C SER A 5 -7.35 4.54 -33.61
N PRO A 6 -6.28 3.86 -33.18
CA PRO A 6 -6.37 2.82 -32.18
C PRO A 6 -6.74 3.43 -30.82
N THR A 7 -7.84 2.93 -30.26
CA THR A 7 -8.22 3.06 -28.86
C THR A 7 -7.15 2.41 -28.00
N PHE A 8 -6.17 3.18 -27.52
CA PHE A 8 -5.38 2.76 -26.38
C PHE A 8 -6.16 3.10 -25.11
N THR A 9 -6.97 2.14 -24.66
CA THR A 9 -7.39 1.99 -23.26
C THR A 9 -6.17 1.77 -22.39
N THR A 10 -5.34 2.80 -22.24
CA THR A 10 -4.31 2.83 -21.22
C THR A 10 -4.95 3.44 -19.99
N THR A 11 -5.50 2.56 -19.16
CA THR A 11 -5.77 2.81 -17.73
C THR A 11 -4.42 3.10 -17.05
N THR A 12 -3.82 4.25 -17.33
CA THR A 12 -2.77 4.80 -16.47
C THR A 12 -3.51 5.39 -15.29
N LEU A 13 -3.49 4.66 -14.17
CA LEU A 13 -3.88 5.13 -12.84
C LEU A 13 -2.91 6.23 -12.34
N SER A 14 -2.56 7.18 -13.20
CA SER A 14 -2.14 8.53 -12.81
C SER A 14 -3.40 9.32 -12.46
N ALA A 15 -4.19 8.78 -11.53
CA ALA A 15 -5.04 9.59 -10.71
C ALA A 15 -4.10 10.45 -9.88
N THR A 16 -3.83 11.65 -10.38
CA THR A 16 -3.28 12.79 -9.66
C THR A 16 -4.28 13.15 -8.55
N MET A 17 -4.47 12.24 -7.61
CA MET A 17 -5.22 12.45 -6.39
C MET A 17 -4.51 13.56 -5.65
N THR A 18 -5.26 14.60 -5.31
CA THR A 18 -4.74 15.70 -4.50
C THR A 18 -4.18 15.14 -3.18
N LEU A 19 -3.22 15.85 -2.55
CA LEU A 19 -2.60 15.42 -1.29
C LEU A 19 -3.64 15.00 -0.24
N GLY A 20 -4.79 15.68 -0.20
CA GLY A 20 -5.91 15.33 0.70
C GLY A 20 -6.60 14.01 0.36
N GLU A 21 -6.80 13.67 -0.92
CA GLU A 21 -7.33 12.36 -1.32
C GLU A 21 -6.33 11.22 -1.10
N LEU A 22 -5.04 11.54 -1.29
CA LEU A 22 -3.93 10.66 -0.97
C LEU A 22 -3.93 10.34 0.53
N GLU A 23 -4.15 11.36 1.36
CA GLU A 23 -4.22 11.25 2.81
C GLU A 23 -5.44 10.43 3.27
N ALA A 24 -6.61 10.71 2.69
CA ALA A 24 -7.82 9.94 2.95
C ALA A 24 -7.66 8.46 2.57
N SER A 25 -6.84 8.17 1.55
CA SER A 25 -6.51 6.81 1.09
C SER A 25 -5.34 6.17 1.85
N TYR A 26 -4.71 6.87 2.79
CA TYR A 26 -3.62 6.35 3.62
C TYR A 26 -3.92 4.99 4.30
N PRO A 27 -5.07 4.78 4.97
CA PRO A 27 -5.40 3.47 5.56
C PRO A 27 -5.50 2.35 4.51
N LEU A 28 -5.85 2.69 3.27
CA LEU A 28 -5.96 1.74 2.16
C LEU A 28 -4.57 1.33 1.67
N TYR A 29 -3.61 2.26 1.56
CA TYR A 29 -2.22 1.94 1.25
C TYR A 29 -1.57 1.08 2.34
N CYS A 30 -1.86 1.34 3.62
CA CYS A 30 -1.38 0.52 4.72
C CYS A 30 -1.91 -0.93 4.65
N ARG A 31 -3.20 -1.12 4.30
CA ARG A 31 -3.78 -2.45 4.07
C ARG A 31 -3.15 -3.16 2.87
N ALA A 32 -2.96 -2.46 1.75
CA ALA A 32 -2.30 -3.01 0.57
C ALA A 32 -0.85 -3.44 0.89
N LEU A 33 -0.13 -2.62 1.66
CA LEU A 33 1.23 -2.92 2.14
C LEU A 33 1.26 -4.21 2.97
N ARG A 34 0.28 -4.41 3.86
CA ARG A 34 0.15 -5.66 4.65
C ARG A 34 -0.10 -6.89 3.78
N LEU A 35 -0.93 -6.76 2.74
CA LEU A 35 -1.19 -7.85 1.79
C LEU A 35 0.08 -8.23 1.03
N LEU A 36 0.81 -7.24 0.50
CA LEU A 36 2.09 -7.46 -0.19
C LEU A 36 3.12 -8.15 0.72
N ILE A 37 3.21 -7.72 1.98
CA ILE A 37 4.07 -8.34 2.98
C ILE A 37 3.66 -9.80 3.25
N GLY A 38 2.35 -10.07 3.35
CA GLY A 38 1.79 -11.41 3.54
C GLY A 38 2.04 -12.34 2.36
N GLU A 39 2.05 -11.80 1.13
CA GLU A 39 2.47 -12.54 -0.09
C GLU A 39 3.98 -12.85 -0.12
N GLY A 40 4.76 -12.32 0.83
CA GLY A 40 6.21 -12.51 0.85
C GLY A 40 6.97 -11.53 -0.05
N LYS A 41 6.34 -10.44 -0.50
CA LYS A 41 7.00 -9.42 -1.34
C LYS A 41 8.15 -8.78 -0.57
N SER A 42 9.31 -8.75 -1.23
CA SER A 42 10.49 -8.09 -0.70
C SER A 42 10.32 -6.58 -0.69
N LEU A 43 11.00 -5.89 0.24
CA LEU A 43 10.95 -4.42 0.34
C LEU A 43 11.26 -3.72 -0.99
N LYS A 44 12.23 -4.22 -1.77
CA LYS A 44 12.53 -3.72 -3.12
C LYS A 44 11.36 -3.83 -4.10
N GLU A 45 10.55 -4.88 -4.01
CA GLU A 45 9.36 -5.04 -4.87
C GLU A 45 8.24 -4.11 -4.44
N VAL A 46 8.05 -4.00 -3.13
CA VAL A 46 7.07 -3.08 -2.55
C VAL A 46 7.41 -1.63 -2.89
N GLN A 47 8.68 -1.24 -2.85
CA GLN A 47 9.16 0.08 -3.26
C GLN A 47 8.79 0.45 -4.70
N ARG A 48 8.69 -0.55 -5.60
CA ARG A 48 8.27 -0.35 -6.99
C ARG A 48 6.76 -0.19 -7.15
N THR A 49 5.98 -0.39 -6.09
CA THR A 49 4.52 -0.26 -6.15
C THR A 49 4.07 1.18 -5.98
N VAL A 50 2.96 1.52 -6.64
CA VAL A 50 2.33 2.85 -6.52
C VAL A 50 1.97 3.20 -5.08
N CYS A 51 1.55 2.22 -4.27
CA CYS A 51 1.21 2.44 -2.85
C CYS A 51 2.41 2.97 -2.06
N TRP A 52 3.62 2.47 -2.35
CA TRP A 52 4.84 2.94 -1.70
C TRP A 52 5.19 4.37 -2.11
N SER A 53 5.25 4.66 -3.42
CA SER A 53 5.57 6.00 -3.90
C SER A 53 4.61 7.06 -3.36
N ARG A 54 3.33 6.70 -3.18
CA ARG A 54 2.31 7.55 -2.55
C ARG A 54 2.60 7.80 -1.06
N LEU A 55 2.92 6.76 -0.30
CA LEU A 55 3.32 6.88 1.11
C LEU A 55 4.59 7.72 1.29
N GLU A 56 5.57 7.52 0.42
CA GLU A 56 6.82 8.29 0.40
C GLU A 56 6.55 9.77 0.07
N SER A 57 5.68 10.04 -0.90
CA SER A 57 5.28 11.42 -1.26
C SER A 57 4.60 12.12 -0.08
N LEU A 58 3.73 11.42 0.66
CA LEU A 58 3.12 11.93 1.91
C LEU A 58 4.18 12.25 2.96
N HIS A 59 5.17 11.39 3.16
CA HIS A 59 6.26 11.63 4.10
C HIS A 59 7.13 12.82 3.68
N VAL A 60 7.46 12.95 2.39
CA VAL A 60 8.23 14.07 1.84
C VAL A 60 7.46 15.38 1.98
N CYS A 61 6.14 15.37 1.74
CA CYS A 61 5.31 16.56 1.81
C CYS A 61 4.97 16.96 3.27
N LEU A 62 4.83 15.97 4.16
CA LEU A 62 4.39 16.14 5.55
C LEU A 62 5.24 15.27 6.52
N PRO A 63 6.54 15.57 6.68
CA PRO A 63 7.46 14.76 7.49
C PRO A 63 7.12 14.78 9.00
N ARG A 64 6.31 15.74 9.43
CA ARG A 64 5.86 15.89 10.81
C ARG A 64 4.70 14.96 11.17
N GLN A 65 3.91 14.54 10.18
CA GLN A 65 2.70 13.73 10.38
C GLN A 65 2.87 12.29 9.90
N TYR A 66 3.64 12.06 8.83
CA TYR A 66 3.78 10.74 8.22
C TYR A 66 5.13 10.11 8.53
N ARG A 67 5.10 8.84 8.95
CA ARG A 67 6.29 8.05 9.28
C ARG A 67 6.90 7.44 8.01
N ASN A 68 8.22 7.22 8.02
CA ASN A 68 8.92 6.64 6.87
C ASN A 68 8.26 5.32 6.41
N PRO A 69 8.03 5.14 5.10
CA PRO A 69 7.41 3.94 4.55
C PRO A 69 8.23 2.67 4.84
N GLU A 70 9.56 2.77 4.90
CA GLU A 70 10.44 1.67 5.32
C GLU A 70 10.19 1.22 6.76
N HIS A 71 10.04 2.20 7.66
CA HIS A 71 9.78 1.90 9.06
C HIS A 71 8.38 1.28 9.24
N LEU A 72 7.39 1.76 8.48
CA LEU A 72 6.07 1.14 8.39
C LEU A 72 6.16 -0.30 7.87
N TYR A 73 6.91 -0.56 6.80
CA TYR A 73 7.09 -1.91 6.27
C TYR A 73 7.71 -2.86 7.29
N VAL A 74 8.77 -2.46 8.00
CA VAL A 74 9.39 -3.31 9.03
C VAL A 74 8.42 -3.60 10.18
N LEU A 75 7.67 -2.59 10.63
CA LEU A 75 6.65 -2.74 11.67
C LEU A 75 5.53 -3.68 11.22
N LEU A 76 4.98 -3.45 10.03
CA LEU A 76 3.92 -4.24 9.45
C LEU A 76 4.37 -5.66 9.13
N LYS A 77 5.62 -5.87 8.72
CA LYS A 77 6.22 -7.19 8.52
C LYS A 77 6.32 -7.96 9.83
N ARG A 78 6.76 -7.30 10.90
CA ARG A 78 6.76 -7.88 12.25
C ARG A 78 5.34 -8.23 12.70
N GLN A 79 4.37 -7.33 12.50
CA GLN A 79 2.97 -7.56 12.86
C GLN A 79 2.29 -8.61 11.97
N ALA A 80 2.58 -8.67 10.68
CA ALA A 80 2.02 -9.65 9.77
C ALA A 80 2.49 -11.07 10.12
N GLY A 81 3.75 -11.23 10.53
CA GLY A 81 4.25 -12.48 11.10
C GLY A 81 3.64 -12.82 12.47
N LEU A 82 3.18 -11.83 13.24
CA LEU A 82 2.47 -12.05 14.50
C LEU A 82 0.97 -12.34 14.32
N GLN A 83 0.36 -11.83 13.25
CA GLN A 83 -1.07 -12.02 12.94
C GLN A 83 -1.34 -13.32 12.17
N GLY A 84 -0.51 -14.34 12.37
CA GLY A 84 -0.73 -15.69 11.87
C GLY A 84 -1.83 -16.45 12.60
N ASP A 85 -2.27 -16.01 13.79
CA ASP A 85 -3.39 -16.64 14.49
C ASP A 85 -3.89 -15.72 15.62
N SER A 86 -4.98 -14.98 15.38
CA SER A 86 -5.80 -14.44 16.48
C SER A 86 -7.30 -14.63 16.21
N SER A 87 -7.60 -15.47 15.22
CA SER A 87 -8.94 -16.01 14.98
C SER A 87 -8.97 -17.52 15.25
N ALA A 88 -8.17 -18.04 16.18
CA ALA A 88 -8.35 -19.37 16.77
C ALA A 88 -8.16 -19.40 18.30
N ALA A 89 -8.52 -18.32 19.01
CA ALA A 89 -8.41 -18.27 20.48
C ALA A 89 -9.66 -17.73 21.22
N LEU A 90 -10.87 -17.98 20.72
CA LEU A 90 -12.10 -17.77 21.51
C LEU A 90 -13.16 -18.88 21.34
N ALA A 91 -12.74 -20.08 20.95
CA ALA A 91 -13.57 -21.28 21.00
C ALA A 91 -12.87 -22.37 21.83
N GLY A 92 -13.06 -22.32 23.14
CA GLY A 92 -12.78 -23.42 24.05
C GLY A 92 -13.99 -23.60 24.97
N PRO A 93 -14.78 -24.69 24.84
CA PRO A 93 -15.83 -25.00 25.80
C PRO A 93 -15.23 -25.64 27.04
N ARG A 94 -15.50 -25.07 28.22
CA ARG A 94 -15.66 -25.78 29.50
C ARG A 94 -16.13 -24.84 30.60
#